data_AF-A0A0W0ZM74-F1
#
_entry.id   AF-A0A0W0ZM74-F1
#
_cell.length_a   1.000
_cell.length_b   1.000
_cell.length_c   1.000
_cell.angle_alpha   90.00
_cell.angle_beta   90.00
_cell.angle_gamma   90.00
#
_symmetry.space_group_name_H-M   'P 1'
#
loop_
_entity.id
_entity.type
_entity.pdbx_description
1 polymer ?
#
loop_
_entity_poly.entity_id
_entity_poly.type
_entity_poly.pdbx_seq_one_letter_code
_entity_poly.pdbx_strand_id
1 'polypeptide(L)'
;MQAKTENNSGNQGLPFAPTPYFLANLGIKTAAISFSVSALTQPFQSMLTKLQMNAPGGFNGGLFRGMYRGFLPYAIAGQKRGAVSVTAKQANKEVIEEEEIEIPGRQRWMGTFLFSQADLLISNALGGKSKLENAGIITKTNFKWSFANYWKLTGVNWGARSFAGFINFSALGFAGDYISSFYKFNNDFYNKLAGGSTAGVVATVFTTIPNSYADRKVLASTVENGRLLTVSPFTMFSQVKSHVKSVGMKEAFSHFVKFNFLKEVLVRSPMSALTFGIIFGLDDLMGAEPLKKVWPNTEEVDAEKPENSPSKRM
;
A
#
# COMPACT_ATOMS: atom_id res chain seq x y z
N MET A 1 -3.92 -33.26 54.73
CA MET A 1 -4.48 -31.92 54.47
C MET A 1 -4.17 -31.57 53.02
N GLN A 2 -5.19 -31.64 52.15
CA GLN A 2 -5.09 -31.31 50.74
C GLN A 2 -5.25 -29.78 50.59
N ALA A 3 -4.23 -29.12 50.06
CA ALA A 3 -4.31 -27.71 49.69
C ALA A 3 -4.99 -27.60 48.32
N LYS A 4 -6.11 -26.90 48.30
CA LYS A 4 -6.99 -26.67 47.15
C LYS A 4 -6.34 -25.63 46.25
N THR A 5 -5.90 -26.02 45.06
CA THR A 5 -5.41 -25.10 44.02
C THR A 5 -6.62 -24.43 43.37
N GLU A 6 -6.87 -23.16 43.69
CA GLU A 6 -7.82 -22.34 42.96
C GLU A 6 -7.18 -21.86 41.65
N ASN A 7 -7.60 -22.50 40.55
CA ASN A 7 -7.35 -22.01 39.19
C ASN A 7 -8.20 -20.76 38.96
N ASN A 8 -7.58 -19.58 39.04
CA ASN A 8 -8.15 -18.36 38.44
C ASN A 8 -7.96 -18.41 36.92
N SER A 9 -8.82 -19.18 36.27
CA SER A 9 -9.09 -19.09 34.83
C SER A 9 -10.13 -17.99 34.62
N GLY A 10 -9.71 -16.78 34.23
CA GLY A 10 -10.67 -15.70 34.02
C GLY A 10 -10.09 -14.34 33.62
N ASN A 11 -9.22 -14.31 32.60
CA ASN A 11 -9.15 -13.19 31.66
C ASN A 11 -8.21 -13.59 30.51
N GLN A 12 -8.66 -14.51 29.67
CA GLN A 12 -8.14 -14.60 28.31
C GLN A 12 -8.79 -13.47 27.51
N GLY A 13 -7.94 -12.60 26.96
CA GLY A 13 -8.33 -11.38 26.26
C GLY A 13 -9.54 -11.58 25.35
N LEU A 14 -10.56 -10.76 25.58
CA LEU A 14 -11.70 -10.66 24.70
C LEU A 14 -11.19 -10.30 23.29
N PRO A 15 -11.60 -11.03 22.24
CA PRO A 15 -11.29 -10.65 20.88
C PRO A 15 -11.92 -9.28 20.62
N PHE A 16 -11.10 -8.32 20.17
CA PHE A 16 -11.54 -6.99 19.75
C PHE A 16 -12.80 -7.11 18.88
N ALA A 17 -13.95 -6.71 19.43
CA ALA A 17 -15.21 -6.63 18.71
C ALA A 17 -15.31 -5.21 18.16
N PRO A 18 -15.03 -4.98 16.86
CA PRO A 18 -15.00 -3.64 16.31
C PRO A 18 -16.39 -3.02 16.43
N THR A 19 -16.50 -1.91 17.17
CA THR A 19 -17.77 -1.21 17.31
C THR A 19 -18.18 -0.61 15.95
N PRO A 20 -19.48 -0.47 15.66
CA PRO A 20 -19.93 0.19 14.43
C PRO A 20 -19.34 1.60 14.24
N TYR A 21 -19.14 2.33 15.35
CA TYR A 21 -18.49 3.64 15.36
C TYR A 21 -17.01 3.56 14.94
N PHE A 22 -16.27 2.59 15.48
CA PHE A 22 -14.89 2.34 15.08
C PHE A 22 -14.77 2.03 13.57
N LEU A 23 -15.64 1.13 13.07
CA LEU A 23 -15.68 0.77 11.66
C LEU A 23 -16.03 1.94 10.74
N ALA A 24 -16.94 2.82 11.18
CA ALA A 24 -17.32 4.01 10.42
C ALA A 24 -16.17 5.05 10.35
N ASN A 25 -15.48 5.28 11.47
CA ASN A 25 -14.29 6.15 11.52
C ASN A 25 -13.17 5.64 10.62
N LEU A 26 -12.85 4.35 10.74
CA LEU A 26 -11.88 3.66 9.88
C LEU A 26 -12.30 3.75 8.40
N GLY A 27 -13.59 3.55 8.10
CA GLY A 27 -14.14 3.57 6.74
C GLY A 27 -14.01 4.94 6.07
N ILE A 28 -14.33 6.03 6.77
CA ILE A 28 -14.22 7.38 6.22
C ILE A 28 -12.77 7.79 6.02
N LYS A 29 -11.91 7.51 7.00
CA LYS A 29 -10.47 7.77 6.92
C LYS A 29 -9.85 7.03 5.75
N THR A 30 -10.17 5.76 5.62
CA THR A 30 -9.82 4.90 4.49
C THR A 30 -10.28 5.51 3.17
N ALA A 31 -11.54 5.89 3.04
CA ALA A 31 -12.10 6.42 1.79
C ALA A 31 -11.42 7.73 1.37
N ALA A 32 -11.23 8.65 2.31
CA ALA A 32 -10.60 9.95 2.07
C ALA A 32 -9.13 9.81 1.63
N ILE A 33 -8.34 9.02 2.37
CA ILE A 33 -6.94 8.76 2.05
C ILE A 33 -6.83 8.07 0.69
N SER A 34 -7.62 7.03 0.47
CA SER A 34 -7.58 6.26 -0.77
C SER A 34 -7.94 7.07 -2.01
N PHE A 35 -8.99 7.89 -1.91
CA PHE A 35 -9.43 8.74 -3.01
C PHE A 35 -8.34 9.76 -3.35
N SER A 36 -7.78 10.41 -2.32
CA SER A 36 -6.71 11.40 -2.47
C SER A 36 -5.46 10.80 -3.11
N VAL A 37 -5.02 9.62 -2.64
CA VAL A 37 -3.90 8.89 -3.24
C VAL A 37 -4.20 8.53 -4.69
N SER A 38 -5.38 7.98 -4.99
CA SER A 38 -5.74 7.54 -6.34
C SER A 38 -5.78 8.71 -7.34
N ALA A 39 -6.37 9.83 -6.96
CA ALA A 39 -6.49 11.01 -7.82
C ALA A 39 -5.11 11.61 -8.15
N LEU A 40 -4.23 11.71 -7.15
CA LEU A 40 -2.93 12.39 -7.30
C LEU A 40 -1.85 11.51 -7.93
N THR A 41 -1.92 10.20 -7.77
CA THR A 41 -0.87 9.29 -8.26
C THR A 41 -1.10 8.76 -9.66
N GLN A 42 -2.32 8.91 -10.20
CA GLN A 42 -2.67 8.38 -11.51
C GLN A 42 -1.85 8.96 -12.69
N PRO A 43 -1.56 10.28 -12.77
CA PRO A 43 -0.73 10.83 -13.84
C PRO A 43 0.63 10.15 -13.92
N PHE A 44 1.25 9.87 -12.77
CA PHE A 44 2.53 9.18 -12.67
C PHE A 44 2.45 7.73 -13.15
N GLN A 45 1.37 7.02 -12.85
CA GLN A 45 1.15 5.66 -13.35
C GLN A 45 0.99 5.59 -14.87
N SER A 46 0.28 6.56 -15.45
CA SER A 46 0.16 6.69 -16.90
C SER A 46 1.53 6.97 -17.54
N MET A 47 2.28 7.93 -16.99
CA MET A 47 3.63 8.26 -17.45
C MET A 47 4.59 7.08 -17.35
N LEU A 48 4.59 6.36 -16.22
CA LEU A 48 5.42 5.18 -16.00
C LEU A 48 5.10 4.06 -17.00
N THR A 49 3.82 3.85 -17.31
CA THR A 49 3.39 2.84 -18.30
C THR A 49 3.93 3.19 -19.68
N LYS A 50 3.83 4.46 -20.10
CA LYS A 50 4.39 4.93 -21.38
C LYS A 50 5.92 4.77 -21.44
N LEU A 51 6.62 5.14 -20.37
CA LEU A 51 8.07 4.97 -20.27
C LEU A 51 8.49 3.51 -20.41
N GLN A 52 7.75 2.58 -19.80
CA GLN A 52 8.05 1.15 -19.86
C GLN A 52 7.71 0.50 -21.20
N MET A 53 6.85 1.11 -22.00
CA MET A 53 6.50 0.65 -23.35
C MET A 53 7.38 1.24 -24.46
N ASN A 54 8.36 2.12 -24.15
CA ASN A 54 9.16 2.83 -25.15
C ASN A 54 8.32 3.52 -26.25
N ALA A 55 7.12 4.02 -25.92
CA ALA A 55 6.26 4.69 -26.87
C ALA A 55 6.86 6.07 -27.28
N PRO A 56 6.95 6.41 -28.58
CA PRO A 56 7.49 7.69 -29.02
C PRO A 56 6.62 8.85 -28.50
N GLY A 57 7.30 9.95 -28.19
CA GLY A 57 6.82 11.05 -27.36
C GLY A 57 5.46 11.64 -27.74
N GLY A 58 4.72 12.03 -26.71
CA GLY A 58 3.46 12.74 -26.83
C GLY A 58 2.78 12.90 -25.47
N PHE A 59 3.07 14.02 -24.81
CA PHE A 59 2.27 14.53 -23.70
C PHE A 59 0.83 14.90 -24.16
N ASN A 60 0.60 15.00 -25.48
CA ASN A 60 -0.67 15.38 -26.08
C ASN A 60 -1.59 14.19 -26.39
N GLY A 61 -2.85 14.29 -25.95
CA GLY A 61 -3.98 13.39 -26.28
C GLY A 61 -3.99 12.00 -25.63
N GLY A 62 -2.87 11.28 -25.66
CA GLY A 62 -2.79 9.89 -25.19
C GLY A 62 -2.73 9.73 -23.67
N LEU A 63 -2.24 10.75 -22.94
CA LEU A 63 -2.12 10.69 -21.48
C LEU A 63 -3.50 10.76 -20.81
N PHE A 64 -4.34 11.71 -21.20
CA PHE A 64 -5.72 11.83 -20.71
C PHE A 64 -6.58 10.62 -21.07
N ARG A 65 -6.45 10.09 -22.30
CA ARG A 65 -7.16 8.88 -22.72
C ARG A 65 -6.69 7.64 -21.95
N GLY A 66 -5.39 7.53 -21.67
CA GLY A 66 -4.82 6.48 -20.82
C GLY A 66 -5.33 6.61 -19.39
N MET A 67 -5.22 7.79 -18.78
CA MET A 67 -5.77 8.07 -17.45
C MET A 67 -7.25 7.69 -17.36
N TYR A 68 -8.10 8.11 -18.30
CA TYR A 68 -9.51 7.79 -18.25
C TYR A 68 -9.82 6.28 -18.34
N ARG A 69 -9.09 5.54 -19.19
CA ARG A 69 -9.30 4.10 -19.38
C ARG A 69 -8.90 3.27 -18.16
N GLY A 70 -7.79 3.62 -17.52
CA GLY A 70 -7.29 2.92 -16.34
C GLY A 70 -7.80 3.45 -15.00
N PHE A 71 -8.55 4.56 -14.97
CA PHE A 71 -8.95 5.23 -13.72
C PHE A 71 -9.81 4.36 -12.83
N LEU A 72 -10.90 3.78 -13.35
CA LEU A 72 -11.85 3.09 -12.51
C LEU A 72 -11.21 1.87 -11.79
N PRO A 73 -10.49 0.96 -12.49
CA PRO A 73 -9.79 -0.12 -11.79
C PRO A 73 -8.69 0.39 -10.85
N TYR A 74 -8.04 1.51 -11.18
CA TYR A 74 -6.99 2.10 -10.35
C TYR A 74 -7.54 2.72 -9.06
N ALA A 75 -8.65 3.47 -9.16
CA ALA A 75 -9.32 4.09 -8.03
C ALA A 75 -9.88 3.01 -7.09
N ILE A 76 -10.47 1.93 -7.62
CA ILE A 76 -10.92 0.80 -6.80
C ILE A 76 -9.71 0.11 -6.13
N ALA A 77 -8.60 -0.08 -6.86
CA ALA A 77 -7.39 -0.63 -6.26
C ALA A 77 -6.82 0.29 -5.16
N GLY A 78 -6.89 1.61 -5.36
CA GLY A 78 -6.46 2.61 -4.39
C GLY A 78 -7.34 2.66 -3.14
N GLN A 79 -8.67 2.54 -3.29
CA GLN A 79 -9.63 2.36 -2.18
C GLN A 79 -9.29 1.18 -1.29
N LYS A 80 -8.95 0.05 -1.90
CA LYS A 80 -8.62 -1.16 -1.16
C LYS A 80 -7.21 -1.08 -0.54
N ARG A 81 -6.27 -0.44 -1.23
CA ARG A 81 -4.92 -0.12 -0.69
C ARG A 81 -4.97 0.78 0.51
N GLY A 82 -5.72 1.88 0.43
CA GLY A 82 -5.85 2.81 1.53
C GLY A 82 -6.50 2.13 2.73
N ALA A 83 -7.52 1.29 2.52
CA ALA A 83 -8.13 0.50 3.60
C ALA A 83 -7.10 -0.33 4.35
N VAL A 84 -6.33 -1.13 3.61
CA VAL A 84 -5.31 -1.99 4.22
C VAL A 84 -4.20 -1.17 4.88
N SER A 85 -3.80 -0.04 4.30
CA SER A 85 -2.75 0.82 4.88
C SER A 85 -3.20 1.55 6.14
N VAL A 86 -4.45 2.02 6.20
CA VAL A 86 -5.02 2.69 7.37
C VAL A 86 -5.24 1.67 8.48
N THR A 87 -5.81 0.50 8.16
CA THR A 87 -5.94 -0.59 9.14
C THR A 87 -4.57 -1.04 9.65
N ALA A 88 -3.57 -1.19 8.79
CA ALA A 88 -2.22 -1.55 9.23
C ALA A 88 -1.59 -0.46 10.13
N LYS A 89 -1.86 0.82 9.85
CA LYS A 89 -1.35 1.93 10.66
C LYS A 89 -2.07 2.02 12.01
N GLN A 90 -3.40 1.87 12.04
CA GLN A 90 -4.19 1.85 13.26
C GLN A 90 -3.88 0.62 14.12
N ALA A 91 -3.80 -0.58 13.53
CA ALA A 91 -3.39 -1.78 14.25
C ALA A 91 -1.96 -1.68 14.83
N ASN A 92 -1.07 -0.90 14.22
CA ASN A 92 0.24 -0.61 14.81
C ASN A 92 0.19 0.48 15.88
N LYS A 93 -0.80 1.40 15.85
CA LYS A 93 -0.93 2.51 16.80
C LYS A 93 -1.67 2.09 18.07
N GLU A 94 -2.81 1.41 17.92
CA GLU A 94 -3.64 0.93 19.04
C GLU A 94 -2.88 -0.05 19.94
N VAL A 95 -2.06 -0.92 19.35
CA VAL A 95 -1.25 -1.86 20.15
C VAL A 95 -0.09 -1.15 20.89
N ILE A 96 0.32 0.05 20.46
CA ILE A 96 1.29 0.87 21.20
C ILE A 96 0.61 1.66 22.34
N GLU A 97 -0.67 2.01 22.19
CA GLU A 97 -1.43 2.80 23.17
C GLU A 97 -2.14 1.92 24.23
N GLU A 98 -2.60 0.71 23.89
CA GLU A 98 -3.30 -0.20 24.82
C GLU A 98 -2.37 -1.08 25.67
N GLU A 99 -1.14 -1.31 25.22
CA GLU A 99 -0.15 -2.09 25.97
C GLU A 99 1.17 -1.30 26.05
N GLU A 100 1.60 -0.87 27.25
CA GLU A 100 3.00 -0.50 27.54
C GLU A 100 3.96 -1.72 27.42
N ILE A 101 3.60 -2.70 26.61
CA ILE A 101 4.35 -3.92 26.33
C ILE A 101 4.90 -3.76 24.92
N GLU A 102 6.22 -3.66 24.80
CA GLU A 102 6.90 -3.71 23.52
C GLU A 102 6.46 -4.95 22.74
N ILE A 103 5.64 -4.76 21.71
CA ILE A 103 5.26 -5.83 20.80
C ILE A 103 6.55 -6.50 20.32
N PRO A 104 6.73 -7.82 20.53
CA PRO A 104 7.89 -8.52 20.01
C PRO A 104 8.01 -8.23 18.52
N GLY A 105 9.14 -7.68 18.06
CA GLY A 105 9.29 -7.19 16.68
C GLY A 105 8.78 -8.20 15.62
N ARG A 106 8.89 -9.50 15.90
CA ARG A 106 8.35 -10.60 15.08
C ARG A 106 6.85 -10.50 14.78
N GLN A 107 6.00 -10.12 15.74
CA GLN A 107 4.55 -9.94 15.53
C GLN A 107 4.27 -8.73 14.62
N ARG A 108 5.00 -7.62 14.81
CA ARG A 108 4.89 -6.42 13.96
C ARG A 108 5.34 -6.69 12.51
N TRP A 109 6.42 -7.44 12.32
CA TRP A 109 6.86 -7.90 10.98
C TRP A 109 5.86 -8.84 10.33
N MET A 110 5.26 -9.76 11.10
CA MET A 110 4.25 -10.69 10.60
C MET A 110 2.95 -9.98 10.22
N GLY A 111 2.47 -9.02 11.02
CA GLY A 111 1.34 -8.16 10.68
C GLY A 111 1.60 -7.35 9.42
N THR A 112 2.77 -6.71 9.33
CA THR A 112 3.23 -5.98 8.12
C THR A 112 3.21 -6.88 6.89
N PHE A 113 3.71 -8.11 7.02
CA PHE A 113 3.68 -9.09 5.93
C PHE A 113 2.24 -9.48 5.55
N LEU A 114 1.38 -9.83 6.51
CA LEU A 114 0.00 -10.23 6.25
C LEU A 114 -0.81 -9.11 5.59
N PHE A 115 -0.72 -7.88 6.08
CA PHE A 115 -1.37 -6.72 5.46
C PHE A 115 -0.81 -6.47 4.06
N SER A 116 0.50 -6.61 3.84
CA SER A 116 1.05 -6.51 2.49
C SER A 116 0.49 -7.59 1.53
N GLN A 117 0.28 -8.83 1.99
CA GLN A 117 -0.28 -9.88 1.15
C GLN A 117 -1.78 -9.68 0.89
N ALA A 118 -2.53 -9.20 1.89
CA ALA A 118 -3.94 -8.84 1.75
C ALA A 118 -4.13 -7.72 0.72
N ASP A 119 -3.31 -6.67 0.79
CA ASP A 119 -3.30 -5.62 -0.22
C ASP A 119 -3.03 -6.16 -1.63
N LEU A 120 -2.05 -7.06 -1.75
CA LEU A 120 -1.69 -7.64 -3.04
C LEU A 120 -2.78 -8.53 -3.61
N LEU A 121 -3.39 -9.39 -2.80
CA LEU A 121 -4.48 -10.26 -3.24
C LEU A 121 -5.61 -9.47 -3.88
N ILE A 122 -5.89 -8.30 -3.33
CA ILE A 122 -7.03 -7.47 -3.65
C ILE A 122 -6.71 -6.46 -4.76
N SER A 123 -5.54 -5.81 -4.71
CA SER A 123 -5.19 -4.70 -5.59
C SER A 123 -4.42 -5.13 -6.84
N ASN A 124 -3.76 -6.30 -6.83
CA ASN A 124 -2.82 -6.67 -7.88
C ASN A 124 -3.51 -6.99 -9.21
N ALA A 125 -4.63 -7.74 -9.20
CA ALA A 125 -5.41 -7.98 -10.41
C ALA A 125 -5.96 -6.69 -11.04
N LEU A 126 -6.48 -5.79 -10.21
CA LEU A 126 -7.05 -4.51 -10.64
C LEU A 126 -5.96 -3.57 -11.18
N GLY A 127 -4.82 -3.50 -10.50
CA GLY A 127 -3.66 -2.74 -10.95
C GLY A 127 -3.07 -3.28 -12.24
N GLY A 128 -2.97 -4.60 -12.37
CA GLY A 128 -2.53 -5.28 -13.60
C GLY A 128 -3.47 -4.99 -14.77
N LYS A 129 -4.79 -5.07 -14.55
CA LYS A 129 -5.79 -4.69 -15.55
C LYS A 129 -5.66 -3.22 -15.97
N SER A 130 -5.59 -2.29 -15.00
CA SER A 130 -5.42 -0.85 -15.28
C SER A 130 -4.19 -0.60 -16.15
N LYS A 131 -3.08 -1.29 -15.84
CA LYS A 131 -1.82 -1.16 -16.59
C LYS A 131 -1.94 -1.68 -18.02
N LEU A 132 -2.60 -2.83 -18.22
CA LEU A 132 -2.84 -3.41 -19.55
C LEU A 132 -3.84 -2.59 -20.37
N GLU A 133 -4.84 -1.98 -19.74
CA GLU A 133 -5.78 -1.06 -20.38
C GLU A 133 -5.10 0.26 -20.79
N ASN A 134 -4.21 0.79 -19.94
CA ASN A 134 -3.40 1.97 -20.24
C ASN A 134 -2.43 1.73 -21.40
N ALA A 135 -1.89 0.51 -21.48
CA ALA A 135 -1.04 0.06 -22.58
C ALA A 135 -1.81 -0.22 -23.88
N GLY A 136 -3.15 -0.26 -23.83
CA GLY A 136 -3.98 -0.61 -24.99
C GLY A 136 -3.94 -2.10 -25.36
N ILE A 137 -3.33 -2.96 -24.53
CA ILE A 137 -3.27 -4.42 -24.72
C ILE A 137 -4.64 -5.04 -24.42
N ILE A 138 -5.27 -4.55 -23.35
CA ILE A 138 -6.62 -4.94 -22.96
C ILE A 138 -7.60 -3.82 -23.30
N THR A 139 -8.77 -4.21 -23.80
CA THR A 139 -9.94 -3.36 -24.04
C THR A 139 -11.18 -4.06 -23.47
N LYS A 140 -12.28 -3.31 -23.34
CA LYS A 140 -13.57 -3.87 -22.89
C LYS A 140 -14.12 -4.97 -23.81
N THR A 141 -13.66 -5.02 -25.06
CA THR A 141 -14.13 -5.98 -26.07
C THR A 141 -13.29 -7.25 -26.11
N ASN A 142 -11.98 -7.18 -25.86
CA ASN A 142 -11.10 -8.35 -25.92
C ASN A 142 -10.89 -9.06 -24.58
N PHE A 143 -11.16 -8.42 -23.44
CA PHE A 143 -10.95 -9.00 -22.10
C PHE A 143 -12.25 -9.15 -21.34
N LYS A 144 -12.42 -10.32 -20.71
CA LYS A 144 -13.52 -10.60 -19.78
C LYS A 144 -12.96 -11.00 -18.42
N TRP A 145 -13.59 -10.49 -17.36
CA TRP A 145 -13.30 -10.97 -16.01
C TRP A 145 -13.71 -12.44 -15.91
N SER A 146 -12.75 -13.28 -15.56
CA SER A 146 -12.94 -14.68 -15.21
C SER A 146 -12.00 -15.02 -14.06
N PHE A 147 -12.33 -16.04 -13.27
CA PHE A 147 -11.45 -16.49 -12.19
C PHE A 147 -10.03 -16.81 -12.71
N ALA A 148 -9.93 -17.43 -13.88
CA ALA A 148 -8.65 -17.71 -14.53
C ALA A 148 -7.86 -16.43 -14.87
N ASN A 149 -8.51 -15.41 -15.44
CA ASN A 149 -7.85 -14.13 -15.76
C ASN A 149 -7.49 -13.36 -14.48
N TYR A 150 -8.34 -13.39 -13.46
CA TYR A 150 -8.05 -12.80 -12.15
C TYR A 150 -6.80 -13.44 -11.54
N TRP A 151 -6.77 -14.78 -11.47
CA TRP A 151 -5.65 -15.52 -10.90
C TRP A 151 -4.37 -15.31 -11.69
N LYS A 152 -4.43 -15.25 -13.03
CA LYS A 152 -3.27 -14.92 -13.86
C LYS A 152 -2.75 -13.51 -13.61
N LEU A 153 -3.61 -12.50 -13.53
CA LEU A 153 -3.21 -11.12 -13.24
C LEU A 153 -2.63 -10.97 -11.82
N THR A 154 -3.17 -11.71 -10.86
CA THR A 154 -2.68 -11.73 -9.48
C THR A 154 -1.36 -12.49 -9.35
N GLY A 155 -1.25 -13.65 -10.01
CA GLY A 155 -0.09 -14.55 -9.89
C GLY A 155 1.12 -14.12 -10.71
N VAL A 156 0.94 -13.43 -11.84
CA VAL A 156 2.02 -13.13 -12.80
C VAL A 156 3.20 -12.39 -12.13
N ASN A 157 2.94 -11.53 -11.17
CA ASN A 157 3.92 -10.66 -10.55
C ASN A 157 3.89 -10.74 -9.01
N TRP A 158 3.22 -11.75 -8.44
CA TRP A 158 3.01 -11.91 -7.01
C TRP A 158 4.31 -11.77 -6.22
N GLY A 159 5.33 -12.60 -6.48
CA GLY A 159 6.57 -12.59 -5.69
C GLY A 159 7.30 -11.23 -5.67
N ALA A 160 7.43 -10.59 -6.83
CA ALA A 160 8.08 -9.27 -6.91
C ALA A 160 7.24 -8.19 -6.21
N ARG A 161 5.92 -8.27 -6.32
CA ARG A 161 5.00 -7.35 -5.64
C ARG A 161 4.91 -7.61 -4.13
N SER A 162 5.05 -8.86 -3.66
CA SER A 162 5.16 -9.23 -2.24
C SER A 162 6.38 -8.61 -1.59
N PHE A 163 7.54 -8.71 -2.25
CA PHE A 163 8.75 -8.08 -1.75
C PHE A 163 8.63 -6.55 -1.71
N ALA A 164 8.12 -5.93 -2.78
CA ALA A 164 7.92 -4.49 -2.82
C ALA A 164 6.86 -4.00 -1.80
N GLY A 165 5.77 -4.77 -1.64
CA GLY A 165 4.71 -4.51 -0.67
C GLY A 165 5.22 -4.57 0.75
N PHE A 166 6.03 -5.59 1.07
CA PHE A 166 6.67 -5.70 2.37
C PHE A 166 7.54 -4.48 2.70
N ILE A 167 8.39 -4.01 1.78
CA ILE A 167 9.20 -2.81 1.99
C ILE A 167 8.32 -1.57 2.20
N ASN A 168 7.28 -1.39 1.38
CA ASN A 168 6.38 -0.24 1.50
C ASN A 168 5.63 -0.24 2.85
N PHE A 169 5.08 -1.39 3.27
CA PHE A 169 4.41 -1.51 4.56
C PHE A 169 5.38 -1.39 5.73
N SER A 170 6.63 -1.84 5.58
CA SER A 170 7.68 -1.63 6.57
C SER A 170 8.03 -0.14 6.68
N ALA A 171 8.11 0.57 5.56
CA ALA A 171 8.36 2.02 5.56
C ALA A 171 7.18 2.79 6.19
N LEU A 172 5.94 2.39 5.90
CA LEU A 172 4.73 2.94 6.53
C LEU A 172 4.70 2.68 8.04
N GLY A 173 5.06 1.46 8.47
CA GLY A 173 4.95 1.05 9.86
C GLY A 173 6.11 1.47 10.74
N PHE A 174 7.34 1.55 10.22
CA PHE A 174 8.56 1.76 11.02
C PHE A 174 9.31 3.05 10.67
N ALA A 175 9.39 3.41 9.39
CA ALA A 175 10.25 4.50 8.95
C ALA A 175 9.57 5.87 9.07
N GLY A 176 8.24 5.94 8.94
CA GLY A 176 7.52 7.22 8.94
C GLY A 176 7.69 8.02 10.23
N ASP A 177 7.50 7.41 11.40
CA ASP A 177 7.64 8.13 12.68
C ASP A 177 9.11 8.43 13.03
N TYR A 178 10.02 7.51 12.72
CA TYR A 178 11.45 7.74 12.88
C TYR A 178 11.94 8.90 12.00
N ILE A 179 11.53 8.94 10.73
CA ILE A 179 11.95 9.99 9.80
C ILE A 179 11.26 11.32 10.10
N SER A 180 10.00 11.29 10.56
CA SER A 180 9.28 12.50 10.98
C SER A 180 10.00 13.21 12.12
N SER A 181 10.67 12.48 13.02
CA SER A 181 11.42 13.05 14.14
C SER A 181 12.64 13.90 13.73
N PHE A 182 13.16 13.72 12.50
CA PHE A 182 14.23 14.57 11.97
C PHE A 182 13.73 15.96 11.54
N TYR A 183 12.44 16.09 11.24
CA TYR A 183 11.82 17.36 10.91
C TYR A 183 11.35 18.06 12.18
N LYS A 184 11.67 19.35 12.30
CA LYS A 184 11.34 20.19 13.45
C LYS A 184 10.59 21.46 13.02
N PHE A 185 9.60 21.31 12.13
CA PHE A 185 8.66 22.38 11.85
C PHE A 185 7.79 22.62 13.09
N ASN A 186 7.34 23.87 13.25
CA ASN A 186 6.48 24.27 14.38
C ASN A 186 5.09 23.61 14.36
N ASN A 187 4.71 22.98 13.24
CA ASN A 187 3.42 22.31 13.08
C ASN A 187 3.66 20.83 12.76
N ASP A 188 3.10 19.96 13.61
CA ASP A 188 3.31 18.51 13.58
C ASP A 188 2.79 17.88 12.28
N PHE A 189 1.71 18.43 11.70
CA PHE A 189 1.20 18.01 10.40
C PHE A 189 2.28 18.08 9.31
N TYR A 190 3.09 19.16 9.28
CA TYR A 190 4.16 19.28 8.29
C TYR A 190 5.32 18.33 8.57
N ASN A 191 5.61 18.03 9.84
CA ASN A 191 6.61 17.02 10.21
C ASN A 191 6.19 15.63 9.73
N LYS A 192 4.93 15.24 9.98
CA LYS A 192 4.36 13.96 9.54
C LYS A 192 4.26 13.87 8.01
N LEU A 193 3.85 14.95 7.35
CA LEU A 193 3.78 14.99 5.88
C LEU A 193 5.16 14.88 5.24
N ALA A 194 6.16 15.63 5.73
CA ALA A 194 7.53 15.58 5.22
C ALA A 194 8.21 14.23 5.55
N GLY A 195 8.00 13.71 6.76
CA GLY A 195 8.52 12.42 7.20
C GLY A 195 7.94 11.27 6.37
N GLY A 196 6.62 11.25 6.18
CA GLY A 196 5.96 10.31 5.29
C GLY A 196 6.49 10.42 3.85
N SER A 197 6.54 11.62 3.29
CA SER A 197 7.03 11.85 1.93
C SER A 197 8.45 11.32 1.73
N THR A 198 9.35 11.58 2.67
CA THR A 198 10.74 11.12 2.63
C THR A 198 10.85 9.61 2.79
N ALA A 199 10.06 9.02 3.69
CA ALA A 199 9.96 7.56 3.82
C ALA A 199 9.52 6.91 2.50
N GLY A 200 8.57 7.52 1.79
CA GLY A 200 8.14 7.07 0.46
C GLY A 200 9.25 7.14 -0.60
N VAL A 201 10.03 8.23 -0.63
CA VAL A 201 11.19 8.34 -1.53
C VAL A 201 12.23 7.26 -1.24
N VAL A 202 12.56 7.03 0.03
CA VAL A 202 13.52 5.99 0.43
C VAL A 202 13.00 4.61 0.05
N ALA A 203 11.73 4.30 0.36
CA ALA A 203 11.09 3.04 -0.04
C ALA A 203 11.10 2.84 -1.55
N THR A 204 10.96 3.91 -2.34
CA THR A 204 11.01 3.85 -3.80
C THR A 204 12.35 3.33 -4.31
N VAL A 205 13.47 3.73 -3.71
CA VAL A 205 14.80 3.27 -4.13
C VAL A 205 14.89 1.74 -4.08
N PHE A 206 14.43 1.13 -2.99
CA PHE A 206 14.46 -0.32 -2.78
C PHE A 206 13.38 -1.06 -3.55
N THR A 207 12.22 -0.44 -3.77
CA THR A 207 11.08 -1.09 -4.45
C THR A 207 11.08 -0.89 -5.97
N THR A 208 11.93 -0.03 -6.53
CA THR A 208 11.91 0.26 -7.98
C THR A 208 12.30 -0.96 -8.81
N ILE A 209 13.34 -1.70 -8.43
CA ILE A 209 13.77 -2.91 -9.16
C ILE A 209 12.66 -3.98 -9.21
N PRO A 210 12.13 -4.46 -8.06
CA PRO A 210 11.08 -5.48 -8.08
C PRO A 210 9.79 -4.98 -8.75
N ASN A 211 9.43 -3.70 -8.59
CA ASN A 211 8.26 -3.15 -9.27
C ASN A 211 8.47 -3.02 -10.78
N SER A 212 9.67 -2.63 -11.24
CA SER A 212 9.99 -2.55 -12.67
C SER A 212 9.88 -3.92 -13.34
N TYR A 213 10.44 -4.95 -12.70
CA TYR A 213 10.32 -6.33 -13.17
C TYR A 213 8.86 -6.79 -13.22
N ALA A 214 8.10 -6.59 -12.14
CA ALA A 214 6.68 -6.92 -12.07
C ALA A 214 5.88 -6.25 -13.19
N ASP A 215 6.14 -4.96 -13.42
CA ASP A 215 5.45 -4.15 -14.39
C ASP A 215 5.74 -4.54 -15.83
N ARG A 216 7.01 -4.75 -16.18
CA ARG A 216 7.41 -5.24 -17.50
C ARG A 216 6.83 -6.62 -17.78
N LYS A 217 6.75 -7.48 -16.75
CA LYS A 217 6.16 -8.82 -16.88
C LYS A 217 4.66 -8.77 -17.15
N VAL A 218 3.94 -7.86 -16.49
CA VAL A 218 2.53 -7.62 -16.82
C VAL A 218 2.41 -7.10 -18.26
N LEU A 219 3.18 -6.08 -18.64
CA LEU A 219 3.11 -5.45 -19.96
C LEU A 219 3.49 -6.38 -21.13
N ALA A 220 4.27 -7.42 -20.87
CA ALA A 220 4.58 -8.45 -21.85
C ALA A 220 3.47 -9.52 -22.00
N SER A 221 2.33 -9.36 -21.32
CA SER A 221 1.17 -10.24 -21.46
C SER A 221 0.36 -9.90 -22.71
N THR A 222 -0.26 -10.90 -23.32
CA THR A 222 -1.14 -10.76 -24.50
C THR A 222 -2.51 -11.36 -24.20
N VAL A 223 -3.51 -11.06 -25.04
CA VAL A 223 -4.85 -11.64 -24.92
C VAL A 223 -5.16 -12.45 -26.17
N GLU A 224 -5.49 -13.72 -25.99
CA GLU A 224 -5.95 -14.61 -27.05
C GLU A 224 -7.29 -15.23 -26.62
N ASN A 225 -8.31 -15.14 -27.47
CA ASN A 225 -9.65 -15.70 -27.23
C ASN A 225 -10.25 -15.32 -25.87
N GLY A 226 -10.04 -14.07 -25.43
CA GLY A 226 -10.53 -13.58 -24.13
C GLY A 226 -9.75 -14.07 -22.90
N ARG A 227 -8.68 -14.84 -23.10
CA ARG A 227 -7.80 -15.33 -22.03
C ARG A 227 -6.50 -14.56 -22.02
N LEU A 228 -6.03 -14.20 -20.83
CA LEU A 228 -4.74 -13.58 -20.65
C LEU A 228 -3.63 -14.64 -20.79
N LEU A 229 -2.63 -14.36 -21.61
CA LEU A 229 -1.39 -15.11 -21.73
C LEU A 229 -0.27 -14.27 -21.14
N THR A 230 0.43 -14.82 -20.16
CA THR A 230 1.50 -14.13 -19.43
C THR A 230 2.83 -14.77 -19.75
N VAL A 231 3.87 -13.97 -19.94
CA VAL A 231 5.24 -14.49 -20.09
C VAL A 231 5.75 -15.14 -18.80
N SER A 232 6.53 -16.21 -18.96
CA SER A 232 7.17 -16.88 -17.84
C SER A 232 8.38 -16.09 -17.33
N PRO A 233 8.78 -16.23 -16.06
CA PRO A 233 10.05 -15.68 -15.58
C PRO A 233 11.24 -16.14 -16.42
N PHE A 234 11.20 -17.39 -16.91
CA PHE A 234 12.29 -17.99 -17.68
C PHE A 234 12.53 -17.26 -19.00
N THR A 235 11.47 -16.87 -19.72
CA THR A 235 11.63 -16.12 -20.98
C THR A 235 12.24 -14.74 -20.75
N MET A 236 11.83 -14.05 -19.67
CA MET A 236 12.43 -12.78 -19.24
C MET A 236 13.91 -12.92 -18.89
N PHE A 237 14.28 -13.91 -18.09
CA PHE A 237 15.69 -14.15 -17.76
C PHE A 237 16.53 -14.51 -18.98
N SER A 238 15.98 -15.29 -19.91
CA SER A 238 16.64 -15.63 -21.17
C SER A 238 16.94 -14.36 -22.00
N GLN A 239 15.97 -13.44 -22.09
CA GLN A 239 16.14 -12.15 -22.79
C GLN A 239 17.20 -11.25 -22.13
N VAL A 240 17.23 -11.21 -20.79
CA VAL A 240 18.27 -10.46 -20.07
C VAL A 240 19.64 -11.09 -20.30
N LYS A 241 19.74 -12.43 -20.24
CA LYS A 241 20.98 -13.17 -20.48
C LYS A 241 21.49 -12.96 -21.91
N SER A 242 20.62 -12.99 -22.91
CA SER A 242 21.01 -12.74 -24.30
C SER A 242 21.49 -11.30 -24.50
N HIS A 243 20.81 -10.32 -23.89
CA HIS A 243 21.23 -8.92 -23.93
C HIS A 243 22.58 -8.67 -23.24
N VAL A 244 22.80 -9.26 -22.07
CA VAL A 244 24.10 -9.17 -21.36
C VAL A 244 25.21 -9.82 -22.18
N LYS A 245 24.93 -10.95 -22.86
CA LYS A 245 25.88 -11.58 -23.76
C LYS A 245 26.21 -10.73 -24.99
N SER A 246 25.27 -9.92 -25.50
CA SER A 246 25.48 -9.13 -26.71
C SER A 246 26.18 -7.79 -26.45
N VAL A 247 25.90 -7.13 -25.33
CA VAL A 247 26.41 -5.78 -25.03
C VAL A 247 27.53 -5.80 -23.98
N GLY A 248 27.66 -6.88 -23.22
CA GLY A 248 28.60 -6.99 -22.10
C GLY A 248 27.99 -6.54 -20.76
N MET A 249 28.49 -7.11 -19.65
CA MET A 249 27.94 -6.87 -18.30
C MET A 249 28.01 -5.39 -17.88
N LYS A 250 29.13 -4.71 -18.16
CA LYS A 250 29.38 -3.34 -17.72
C LYS A 250 28.44 -2.35 -18.42
N GLU A 251 28.34 -2.43 -19.74
CA GLU A 251 27.42 -1.63 -20.54
C GLU A 251 25.96 -1.97 -20.22
N ALA A 252 25.60 -3.25 -20.08
CA ALA A 252 24.24 -3.64 -19.69
C ALA A 252 23.84 -3.09 -18.31
N PHE A 253 24.76 -3.13 -17.33
CA PHE A 253 24.53 -2.57 -16.00
C PHE A 253 24.46 -1.05 -16.02
N SER A 254 25.40 -0.37 -16.69
CA SER A 254 25.38 1.09 -16.86
C SER A 254 24.09 1.55 -17.53
N HIS A 255 23.66 0.84 -18.58
CA HIS A 255 22.43 1.13 -19.29
C HIS A 255 21.19 0.88 -18.41
N PHE A 256 21.18 -0.22 -17.65
CA PHE A 256 20.15 -0.51 -16.67
C PHE A 256 20.03 0.59 -15.62
N VAL A 257 21.14 1.00 -14.99
CA VAL A 257 21.13 2.03 -13.96
C VAL A 257 20.69 3.38 -14.53
N LYS A 258 21.35 3.85 -15.60
CA LYS A 258 21.14 5.20 -16.13
C LYS A 258 19.81 5.37 -16.87
N PHE A 259 19.42 4.40 -17.69
CA PHE A 259 18.28 4.56 -18.59
C PHE A 259 17.01 3.87 -18.11
N ASN A 260 17.11 2.83 -17.27
CA ASN A 260 15.93 2.13 -16.74
C ASN A 260 15.64 2.50 -15.29
N PHE A 261 16.58 2.25 -14.38
CA PHE A 261 16.38 2.45 -12.95
C PHE A 261 16.15 3.91 -12.60
N LEU A 262 17.07 4.82 -12.96
CA LEU A 262 16.96 6.24 -12.59
C LEU A 262 15.71 6.91 -13.18
N LYS A 263 15.33 6.58 -14.41
CA LYS A 263 14.09 7.11 -15.02
C LYS A 263 12.84 6.65 -14.25
N GLU A 264 12.81 5.38 -13.85
CA GLU A 264 11.70 4.86 -13.07
C GLU A 264 11.69 5.43 -11.65
N VAL A 265 12.84 5.58 -10.99
CA VAL A 265 12.95 6.27 -9.69
C VAL A 265 12.42 7.70 -9.80
N LEU A 266 12.82 8.45 -10.83
CA LEU A 266 12.41 9.85 -11.01
C LEU A 266 10.89 10.03 -11.16
N VAL A 267 10.18 9.05 -11.69
CA VAL A 267 8.70 9.07 -11.77
C VAL A 267 8.04 8.47 -10.53
N ARG A 268 8.61 7.40 -9.97
CA ARG A 268 8.05 6.70 -8.81
C ARG A 268 8.25 7.47 -7.51
N SER A 269 9.34 8.23 -7.37
CA SER A 269 9.68 8.95 -6.14
C SER A 269 8.66 10.04 -5.82
N PRO A 270 8.28 10.96 -6.73
CA PRO A 270 7.20 11.92 -6.47
C PRO A 270 5.87 11.23 -6.19
N MET A 271 5.57 10.15 -6.92
CA MET A 271 4.34 9.38 -6.69
C MET A 271 4.29 8.76 -5.29
N SER A 272 5.39 8.17 -4.82
CA SER A 272 5.49 7.56 -3.50
C SER A 272 5.54 8.60 -2.39
N ALA A 273 6.25 9.73 -2.61
CA ALA A 273 6.25 10.86 -1.70
C ALA A 273 4.83 11.39 -1.47
N LEU A 274 4.06 11.61 -2.54
CA LEU A 274 2.66 12.00 -2.43
C LEU A 274 1.83 10.93 -1.70
N THR A 275 2.01 9.65 -2.05
CA THR A 275 1.26 8.56 -1.42
C THR A 275 1.47 8.54 0.09
N PHE A 276 2.72 8.52 0.53
CA PHE A 276 3.04 8.45 1.95
C PHE A 276 2.75 9.77 2.65
N GLY A 277 3.04 10.91 2.03
CA GLY A 277 2.72 12.23 2.58
C GLY A 277 1.21 12.41 2.81
N ILE A 278 0.37 11.94 1.90
CA ILE A 278 -1.09 11.94 2.06
C ILE A 278 -1.51 10.97 3.16
N ILE A 279 -0.98 9.74 3.17
CA ILE A 279 -1.31 8.76 4.21
C ILE A 279 -0.95 9.32 5.59
N PHE A 280 0.23 9.90 5.77
CA PHE A 280 0.65 10.46 7.06
C PHE A 280 -0.07 11.76 7.41
N GLY A 281 -0.19 12.69 6.46
CA GLY A 281 -0.81 13.99 6.68
C GLY A 281 -2.31 13.90 6.92
N LEU A 282 -3.06 13.16 6.10
CA LEU A 282 -4.51 12.99 6.33
C LEU A 282 -4.80 12.12 7.55
N ASP A 283 -3.95 11.13 7.85
CA ASP A 283 -4.10 10.34 9.08
C ASP A 283 -3.98 11.18 10.34
N ASP A 284 -3.04 12.13 10.35
CA ASP A 284 -2.85 13.12 11.40
C ASP A 284 -4.01 14.13 11.46
N LEU A 285 -4.35 14.73 10.31
CA LEU A 285 -5.42 15.73 10.19
C LEU A 285 -6.80 15.19 10.63
N MET A 286 -7.11 13.94 10.29
CA MET A 286 -8.39 13.31 10.62
C MET A 286 -8.43 12.76 12.05
N GLY A 287 -7.27 12.57 12.69
CA GLY A 287 -7.17 12.00 14.03
C GLY A 287 -7.65 10.55 14.13
N ALA A 288 -7.89 10.10 15.36
CA ALA A 288 -8.41 8.75 15.64
C ALA A 288 -9.91 8.64 15.34
N GLU A 289 -10.67 9.71 15.56
CA GLU A 289 -12.13 9.73 15.48
C GLU A 289 -12.66 10.87 14.58
N PRO A 290 -12.51 10.77 13.24
CA PRO A 290 -13.00 11.78 12.31
C PRO A 290 -14.51 12.05 12.39
N LEU A 291 -15.31 11.08 12.87
CA LEU A 291 -16.77 11.18 12.98
C LEU A 291 -17.27 11.75 14.30
N LYS A 292 -16.38 12.06 15.26
CA LYS A 292 -16.78 12.51 16.61
C LYS A 292 -17.75 13.70 16.61
N LYS A 293 -17.66 14.58 15.60
CA LYS A 293 -18.52 15.78 15.48
C LYS A 293 -19.86 15.55 14.78
N VAL A 294 -20.02 14.43 14.07
CA VAL A 294 -21.15 14.17 13.16
C VAL A 294 -21.92 12.92 13.57
N TRP A 295 -21.30 12.03 14.35
CA TRP A 295 -21.97 10.84 14.86
C TRP A 295 -23.00 11.23 15.93
N PRO A 296 -24.25 10.77 15.82
CA PRO A 296 -25.27 11.08 16.81
C PRO A 296 -24.94 10.44 18.17
N ASN A 297 -24.92 11.30 19.20
CA ASN A 297 -24.82 11.01 20.64
C ASN A 297 -23.51 10.36 21.14
N THR A 298 -22.59 11.20 21.61
CA THR A 298 -21.46 10.82 22.50
C THR A 298 -21.41 11.75 23.73
N GLU A 299 -22.56 12.15 24.23
CA GLU A 299 -22.67 12.53 25.65
C GLU A 299 -23.14 11.26 26.38
N GLU A 300 -22.43 10.86 27.44
CA GLU A 300 -22.78 9.81 28.42
C GLU A 300 -22.44 8.32 28.15
N VAL A 301 -21.19 7.96 27.85
CA VAL A 301 -20.70 6.58 28.15
C VAL A 301 -19.42 6.55 29.00
N ASP A 302 -18.65 7.64 29.10
CA ASP A 302 -17.45 7.69 29.96
C ASP A 302 -17.69 8.19 31.40
N ALA A 303 -18.96 8.42 31.79
CA ALA A 303 -19.32 9.03 33.09
C ALA A 303 -19.63 8.02 34.22
N GLU A 304 -19.52 6.71 34.00
CA GLU A 304 -19.62 5.72 35.09
C GLU A 304 -18.25 5.09 35.38
N LYS A 305 -17.34 5.89 35.94
CA LYS A 305 -16.48 5.33 36.99
C LYS A 305 -17.37 5.20 38.23
N PRO A 306 -17.61 3.99 38.78
CA PRO A 306 -18.23 3.91 40.09
C PRO A 306 -17.24 4.46 41.12
N GLU A 307 -17.39 5.73 41.48
CA GLU A 307 -16.95 6.25 42.77
C GLU A 307 -17.68 5.47 43.86
N ASN A 308 -17.08 4.37 44.32
CA ASN A 308 -17.44 3.75 45.59
C ASN A 308 -16.23 2.98 46.14
N SER A 309 -15.28 3.72 46.72
CA SER A 309 -14.47 3.20 47.83
C SER A 309 -14.91 3.90 49.10
N PRO A 310 -15.78 3.29 49.93
CA PRO A 310 -15.98 3.77 51.27
C PRO A 310 -14.71 3.46 52.07
N SER A 311 -14.11 4.54 52.55
CA SER A 311 -13.24 4.64 53.72
C SER A 311 -13.26 3.42 54.65
N LYS A 312 -12.10 2.79 54.86
CA LYS A 312 -11.79 2.14 56.14
C LYS A 312 -10.71 2.97 56.86
N ARG A 313 -11.16 3.67 57.90
CA ARG A 313 -10.32 4.16 59.00
C ARG A 313 -10.07 3.02 59.98
N MET A 314 -8.96 3.19 60.70
CA MET A 314 -8.32 2.35 61.74
C MET A 314 -7.54 1.16 61.21
#